data_AF-A0AAJ4UVR8-F1
#
_entry.id   AF-A0AAJ4UVR8-F1
#
_cell.length_a   1.000
_cell.length_b   1.000
_cell.length_c   1.000
_cell.angle_alpha   90.00
_cell.angle_beta   90.00
_cell.angle_gamma   90.00
#
_symmetry.space_group_name_H-M   'P 1'
#
loop_
_entity.id
_entity.type
_entity.pdbx_description
1 polymer ?
#
loop_
_entity_poly.entity_id
_entity_poly.type
_entity_poly.pdbx_seq_one_letter_code
_entity_poly.pdbx_strand_id
1 'polypeptide(L)'
;MVTLVEPNQRREHAHVGERESVIGEIPLVGEHVVPVVEGVEHVGDGVVLAQYGISTPGRYKASIIHAFGHGFSHDYDVHQGTIHAVVAPHVLRFVFEQVDGSRTALARAFGARTEATDDGELAEAAVAGVESVRDDLGLPSRLRDIDELREASLPSIAVEIVEDGLMDARPEGVAVDADAVEGVLRDAW
;
A
#
# COMPACT_ATOMS: atom_id res chain seq x y z
N MET A 1 60.39 2.11 -20.96
CA MET A 1 59.61 2.53 -22.14
C MET A 1 59.64 1.38 -23.14
N VAL A 2 58.63 0.52 -23.13
CA VAL A 2 58.48 -0.56 -24.11
C VAL A 2 57.04 -0.53 -24.60
N THR A 3 56.93 -0.36 -25.91
CA THR A 3 55.74 -0.03 -26.69
C THR A 3 54.83 -1.24 -26.87
N LEU A 4 53.52 -1.02 -26.75
CA LEU A 4 52.44 -1.97 -26.96
C LEU A 4 52.26 -2.31 -28.45
N VAL A 5 52.02 -3.60 -28.69
CA VAL A 5 51.62 -4.18 -29.98
C VAL A 5 50.09 -4.14 -30.07
N GLU A 6 49.57 -3.64 -31.18
CA GLU A 6 48.13 -3.64 -31.52
C GLU A 6 47.60 -5.07 -31.74
N PRO A 7 46.30 -5.28 -31.51
CA PRO A 7 45.53 -5.83 -32.63
C PRO A 7 44.10 -5.30 -32.74
N ASN A 8 43.63 -5.19 -33.98
CA ASN A 8 42.21 -5.16 -34.34
C ASN A 8 41.87 -6.47 -35.07
N GLN A 9 40.77 -7.14 -34.70
CA GLN A 9 39.68 -7.60 -35.59
C GLN A 9 38.73 -8.57 -34.83
N ARG A 10 37.52 -8.06 -34.53
CA ARG A 10 36.19 -8.69 -34.73
C ARG A 10 35.84 -10.03 -34.02
N ARG A 11 34.86 -10.04 -33.10
CA ARG A 11 33.39 -10.21 -33.31
C ARG A 11 32.62 -10.26 -31.97
N GLU A 12 31.36 -9.86 -32.05
CA GLU A 12 30.38 -9.65 -30.99
C GLU A 12 30.04 -10.90 -30.17
N HIS A 13 29.78 -10.74 -28.87
CA HIS A 13 28.65 -11.33 -28.12
C HIS A 13 28.53 -10.60 -26.78
N ALA A 14 27.38 -9.98 -26.54
CA ALA A 14 27.06 -9.27 -25.32
C ALA A 14 26.95 -10.22 -24.11
N HIS A 15 27.62 -9.90 -23.01
CA HIS A 15 27.36 -10.47 -21.70
C HIS A 15 27.11 -9.32 -20.72
N VAL A 16 25.95 -9.38 -20.06
CA VAL A 16 25.47 -8.44 -19.05
C VAL A 16 26.45 -8.48 -17.87
N GLY A 17 27.02 -7.32 -17.54
CA GLY A 17 27.93 -7.17 -16.41
C GLY A 17 27.19 -7.31 -15.09
N GLU A 18 27.68 -8.23 -14.26
CA GLU A 18 27.40 -8.32 -12.83
C GLU A 18 27.79 -6.98 -12.17
N ARG A 19 26.85 -6.36 -11.44
CA ARG A 19 27.16 -5.30 -10.47
C ARG A 19 27.05 -5.90 -9.08
N GLU A 20 28.19 -6.02 -8.42
CA GLU A 20 28.31 -6.38 -7.01
C GLU A 20 27.42 -5.47 -6.13
N SER A 21 26.57 -6.09 -5.33
CA SER A 21 25.87 -5.47 -4.20
C SER A 21 26.86 -5.27 -3.05
N VAL A 22 27.22 -4.03 -2.74
CA VAL A 22 28.03 -3.72 -1.55
C VAL A 22 27.08 -3.63 -0.35
N ILE A 23 26.99 -4.72 0.41
CA ILE A 23 26.37 -4.74 1.74
C ILE A 23 27.40 -4.13 2.70
N GLY A 24 27.18 -2.89 3.12
CA GLY A 24 27.95 -2.27 4.20
C GLY A 24 27.59 -2.89 5.56
N GLU A 25 28.58 -3.03 6.44
CA GLU A 25 28.44 -3.66 7.75
C GLU A 25 27.43 -2.94 8.66
N ILE A 26 26.51 -3.71 9.24
CA ILE A 26 25.42 -3.26 10.10
C ILE A 26 25.93 -3.16 11.56
N PRO A 27 25.90 -1.99 12.21
CA PRO A 27 26.09 -1.93 13.66
C PRO A 27 24.85 -2.52 14.35
N LEU A 28 25.04 -3.68 14.98
CA LEU A 28 24.02 -4.36 15.77
C LEU A 28 23.75 -3.58 17.07
N VAL A 29 22.55 -3.01 17.22
CA VAL A 29 22.06 -2.50 18.50
C VAL A 29 20.66 -3.01 18.75
N GLY A 30 20.55 -4.02 19.62
CA GLY A 30 19.28 -4.55 20.12
C GLY A 30 18.53 -5.40 19.10
N GLU A 31 17.90 -6.47 19.54
CA GLU A 31 17.13 -7.39 18.71
C GLU A 31 16.01 -6.64 17.96
N HIS A 32 16.25 -6.19 16.73
CA HIS A 32 15.28 -6.01 15.64
C HIS A 32 16.00 -5.44 14.40
N VAL A 33 15.89 -6.15 13.27
CA VAL A 33 16.44 -5.70 11.99
C VAL A 33 15.50 -4.65 11.41
N VAL A 34 15.86 -3.38 11.53
CA VAL A 34 15.26 -2.30 10.73
C VAL A 34 16.20 -2.05 9.56
N PRO A 35 15.78 -2.28 8.30
CA PRO A 35 16.48 -1.67 7.18
C PRO A 35 16.22 -0.17 7.26
N VAL A 36 17.11 0.56 7.91
CA VAL A 36 17.21 2.01 7.71
C VAL A 36 17.85 2.17 6.35
N VAL A 37 17.02 2.34 5.34
CA VAL A 37 17.47 2.73 4.01
C VAL A 37 17.81 4.22 4.11
N GLU A 38 19.07 4.54 4.45
CA GLU A 38 19.54 5.91 4.32
C GLU A 38 19.69 6.25 2.83
N GLY A 39 18.88 7.23 2.39
CA GLY A 39 18.90 7.78 1.05
C GLY A 39 18.02 7.03 0.07
N VAL A 40 16.77 7.47 -0.09
CA VAL A 40 15.88 6.95 -1.14
C VAL A 40 14.98 8.06 -1.68
N GLU A 41 15.08 8.28 -2.99
CA GLU A 41 14.45 9.38 -3.73
C GLU A 41 13.23 8.93 -4.57
N HIS A 42 12.75 7.69 -4.47
CA HIS A 42 11.82 7.15 -5.47
C HIS A 42 10.76 6.21 -4.86
N VAL A 43 9.47 6.49 -5.15
CA VAL A 43 8.22 5.68 -5.25
C VAL A 43 8.08 4.36 -4.45
N GLY A 44 9.14 3.55 -4.34
CA GLY A 44 9.19 2.31 -3.56
C GLY A 44 8.95 2.50 -2.05
N ASP A 45 9.30 3.66 -1.49
CA ASP A 45 9.00 3.96 -0.07
C ASP A 45 7.49 4.10 0.17
N GLY A 46 6.72 4.58 -0.80
CA GLY A 46 5.27 4.66 -0.71
C GLY A 46 4.62 3.28 -0.69
N VAL A 47 5.09 2.35 -1.53
CA VAL A 47 4.63 0.96 -1.56
C VAL A 47 5.08 0.22 -0.30
N VAL A 48 6.33 0.37 0.12
CA VAL A 48 6.83 -0.23 1.37
C VAL A 48 6.19 0.44 2.60
N LEU A 49 5.78 1.71 2.60
CA LEU A 49 5.04 2.29 3.73
C LEU A 49 3.56 1.90 3.72
N ALA A 50 2.95 1.80 2.54
CA ALA A 50 1.60 1.30 2.34
C ALA A 50 1.48 -0.22 2.56
N GLN A 51 2.57 -0.99 2.42
CA GLN A 51 2.59 -2.45 2.52
C GLN A 51 3.38 -2.98 3.75
N TYR A 52 4.39 -2.25 4.24
CA TYR A 52 5.28 -2.58 5.38
C TYR A 52 5.40 -1.50 6.49
N GLY A 53 5.08 -0.22 6.25
CA GLY A 53 4.83 0.77 7.32
C GLY A 53 3.67 0.33 8.25
N ILE A 54 2.87 -0.58 7.70
CA ILE A 54 1.97 -1.59 8.26
C ILE A 54 2.51 -2.40 9.46
N SER A 55 3.82 -2.68 9.58
CA SER A 55 4.37 -3.64 10.55
C SER A 55 5.03 -3.02 11.78
N THR A 56 4.76 -1.75 12.09
CA THR A 56 5.24 -1.16 13.37
C THR A 56 4.33 -1.58 14.52
N PRO A 57 4.84 -2.20 15.60
CA PRO A 57 4.06 -2.45 16.81
C PRO A 57 3.48 -1.12 17.32
N GLY A 58 2.15 -0.97 17.26
CA GLY A 58 1.44 0.26 17.67
C GLY A 58 0.94 1.18 16.55
N ARG A 59 1.01 0.82 15.25
CA ARG A 59 0.43 1.64 14.14
C ARG A 59 -0.47 0.86 13.14
N TYR A 60 -1.39 0.07 13.68
CA TYR A 60 -2.85 -0.02 13.44
C TYR A 60 -3.59 0.67 12.26
N LYS A 61 -3.06 0.70 11.02
CA LYS A 61 -3.81 1.24 9.86
C LYS A 61 -4.13 0.24 8.75
N ALA A 62 -3.33 -0.81 8.62
CA ALA A 62 -3.59 -1.89 7.69
C ALA A 62 -4.71 -2.82 8.15
N SER A 63 -4.91 -2.92 9.46
CA SER A 63 -5.89 -3.78 10.12
C SER A 63 -7.29 -3.57 9.57
N ILE A 64 -7.73 -2.32 9.43
CA ILE A 64 -9.05 -2.02 8.85
C ILE A 64 -9.12 -2.37 7.36
N ILE A 65 -8.11 -2.05 6.55
CA ILE A 65 -8.10 -2.43 5.12
C ILE A 65 -8.10 -3.95 4.95
N HIS A 66 -7.39 -4.69 5.80
CA HIS A 66 -7.37 -6.15 5.78
C HIS A 66 -8.69 -6.75 6.26
N ALA A 67 -9.33 -6.16 7.29
CA ALA A 67 -10.69 -6.55 7.68
C ALA A 67 -11.66 -6.41 6.50
N PHE A 68 -11.55 -5.32 5.74
CA PHE A 68 -12.33 -5.13 4.50
C PHE A 68 -12.05 -6.22 3.46
N GLY A 69 -10.80 -6.66 3.29
CA GLY A 69 -10.47 -7.76 2.37
C GLY A 69 -10.98 -9.13 2.85
N HIS A 70 -10.87 -9.41 4.16
CA HIS A 70 -11.31 -10.66 4.76
C HIS A 70 -12.80 -10.93 4.56
N GLY A 71 -13.64 -9.89 4.57
CA GLY A 71 -15.09 -10.03 4.31
C GLY A 71 -15.42 -10.65 2.95
N PHE A 72 -14.47 -10.69 2.00
CA PHE A 72 -14.65 -11.35 0.70
C PHE A 72 -14.15 -12.81 0.69
N SER A 73 -13.50 -13.29 1.76
CA SER A 73 -12.79 -14.58 1.77
C SER A 73 -13.68 -15.81 1.89
N HIS A 74 -14.92 -15.68 2.38
CA HIS A 74 -15.80 -16.83 2.59
C HIS A 74 -16.59 -17.21 1.34
N ASP A 75 -17.10 -16.23 0.60
CA ASP A 75 -18.04 -16.44 -0.51
C ASP A 75 -17.40 -16.39 -1.90
N TYR A 76 -16.14 -15.91 -2.00
CA TYR A 76 -15.49 -15.63 -3.28
C TYR A 76 -14.07 -16.18 -3.35
N ASP A 77 -13.76 -16.84 -4.47
CA ASP A 77 -12.40 -17.25 -4.82
C ASP A 77 -11.70 -16.11 -5.58
N VAL A 78 -11.47 -14.99 -4.87
CA VAL A 78 -10.82 -13.80 -5.43
C VAL A 78 -9.47 -13.58 -4.75
N HIS A 79 -8.47 -13.19 -5.55
CA HIS A 79 -7.17 -12.81 -5.02
C HIS A 79 -7.28 -11.61 -4.06
N GLN A 80 -6.98 -11.84 -2.78
CA GLN A 80 -7.06 -10.84 -1.71
C GLN A 80 -6.30 -9.55 -2.02
N GLY A 81 -5.14 -9.63 -2.69
CA GLY A 81 -4.41 -8.44 -3.14
C GLY A 81 -5.20 -7.55 -4.11
N THR A 82 -6.07 -8.14 -4.93
CA THR A 82 -6.95 -7.40 -5.84
C THR A 82 -8.04 -6.67 -5.08
N ILE A 83 -8.69 -7.35 -4.11
CA ILE A 83 -9.68 -6.72 -3.23
C ILE A 83 -9.06 -5.56 -2.45
N HIS A 84 -7.91 -5.78 -1.80
CA HIS A 84 -7.22 -4.75 -1.05
C HIS A 84 -6.89 -3.52 -1.90
N ALA A 85 -6.43 -3.73 -3.14
CA ALA A 85 -6.10 -2.62 -4.04
C ALA A 85 -7.34 -1.80 -4.43
N VAL A 86 -8.49 -2.45 -4.61
CA VAL A 86 -9.76 -1.76 -4.88
C VAL A 86 -10.24 -0.99 -3.64
N VAL A 87 -10.31 -1.63 -2.47
CA VAL A 87 -10.95 -1.03 -1.29
C VAL A 87 -10.07 -0.01 -0.56
N ALA A 88 -8.74 -0.11 -0.64
CA ALA A 88 -7.82 0.73 0.14
C ALA A 88 -8.04 2.25 -0.02
N PRO A 89 -8.20 2.81 -1.24
CA PRO A 89 -8.54 4.23 -1.41
C PRO A 89 -9.81 4.66 -0.68
N HIS A 90 -10.85 3.82 -0.73
CA HIS A 90 -12.16 4.12 -0.13
C HIS A 90 -12.10 4.02 1.40
N VAL A 91 -11.43 3.00 1.93
CA VAL A 91 -11.22 2.84 3.38
C VAL A 91 -10.37 3.99 3.93
N LEU A 92 -9.36 4.47 3.19
CA LEU A 92 -8.55 5.62 3.62
C LEU A 92 -9.40 6.91 3.69
N ARG A 93 -10.25 7.17 2.69
CA ARG A 93 -11.20 8.30 2.74
C ARG A 93 -12.08 8.22 3.99
N PHE A 94 -12.70 7.06 4.22
CA PHE A 94 -13.54 6.81 5.39
C PHE A 94 -12.82 7.05 6.73
N VAL A 95 -11.55 6.64 6.83
CA VAL A 95 -10.73 6.89 8.03
C VAL A 95 -10.42 8.38 8.17
N PHE A 96 -10.03 9.06 7.09
CA PHE A 96 -9.62 10.46 7.11
C PHE A 96 -10.76 11.44 7.38
N GLU A 97 -12.01 11.05 7.08
CA GLU A 97 -13.21 11.80 7.45
C GLU A 97 -13.45 11.84 8.96
N GLN A 98 -12.92 10.85 9.70
CA GLN A 98 -13.17 10.71 11.14
C GLN A 98 -11.97 11.12 11.98
N VAL A 99 -10.76 10.81 11.52
CA VAL A 99 -9.52 11.00 12.27
C VAL A 99 -8.38 11.40 11.33
N ASP A 100 -7.26 11.88 11.90
CA ASP A 100 -6.07 12.23 11.09
C ASP A 100 -5.54 11.05 10.26
N GLY A 101 -5.54 9.84 10.83
CA GLY A 101 -5.06 8.63 10.14
C GLY A 101 -3.61 8.74 9.65
N SER A 102 -2.81 9.68 10.16
CA SER A 102 -1.54 10.19 9.59
C SER A 102 -1.53 10.37 8.08
N ARG A 103 -2.58 11.01 7.55
CA ARG A 103 -2.66 11.47 6.16
C ARG A 103 -1.41 12.22 5.71
N THR A 104 -0.84 13.11 6.54
CA THR A 104 0.38 13.85 6.20
C THR A 104 1.58 12.94 5.94
N ALA A 105 1.74 11.89 6.76
CA ALA A 105 2.85 10.96 6.61
C ALA A 105 2.68 10.11 5.34
N LEU A 106 1.46 9.68 5.04
CA LEU A 106 1.14 8.93 3.82
C LEU A 106 1.30 9.79 2.57
N ALA A 107 0.77 11.01 2.56
CA ALA A 107 0.92 11.96 1.46
C ALA A 107 2.40 12.24 1.16
N ARG A 108 3.20 12.47 2.21
CA ARG A 108 4.66 12.66 2.06
C ARG A 108 5.36 11.42 1.51
N ALA A 109 4.94 10.22 1.93
CA ALA A 109 5.51 8.96 1.42
C ALA A 109 5.27 8.78 -0.10
N PHE A 110 4.17 9.32 -0.62
CA PHE A 110 3.88 9.36 -2.04
C PHE A 110 4.45 10.59 -2.76
N GLY A 111 5.32 11.37 -2.10
CA GLY A 111 6.02 12.49 -2.71
C GLY A 111 5.20 13.79 -2.78
N ALA A 112 4.06 13.88 -2.10
CA ALA A 112 3.30 15.12 -2.03
C ALA A 112 4.08 16.18 -1.23
N ARG A 113 4.02 17.44 -1.69
CA ARG A 113 4.45 18.58 -0.89
C ARG A 113 3.40 18.81 0.20
N THR A 114 3.83 18.81 1.46
CA THR A 114 2.93 18.92 2.62
C THR A 114 3.02 20.27 3.33
N GLU A 115 3.90 21.16 2.87
CA GLU A 115 4.08 22.48 3.46
C GLU A 115 2.93 23.40 3.03
N ALA A 116 2.17 23.91 4.01
CA ALA A 116 1.00 24.79 3.83
C ALA A 116 -0.25 24.17 3.16
N THR A 117 -0.30 22.84 3.07
CA THR A 117 -1.45 22.06 2.60
C THR A 117 -2.47 21.88 3.73
N ASP A 118 -3.76 22.02 3.45
CA ASP A 118 -4.80 21.72 4.44
C ASP A 118 -5.04 20.21 4.60
N ASP A 119 -5.76 19.84 5.66
CA ASP A 119 -6.02 18.44 6.02
C ASP A 119 -6.75 17.65 4.91
N GLY A 120 -7.67 18.29 4.17
CA GLY A 120 -8.40 17.65 3.08
C GLY A 120 -7.49 17.42 1.87
N GLU A 121 -6.69 18.41 1.50
CA GLU A 121 -5.70 18.27 0.44
C GLU A 121 -4.65 17.18 0.76
N LEU A 122 -4.23 17.04 2.02
CA LEU A 122 -3.33 15.96 2.46
C LEU A 122 -4.00 14.58 2.38
N ALA A 123 -5.28 14.47 2.76
CA ALA A 123 -6.03 13.23 2.63
C ALA A 123 -6.12 12.79 1.16
N GLU A 124 -6.51 13.71 0.27
CA GLU A 124 -6.60 13.43 -1.15
C GLU A 124 -5.24 13.08 -1.77
N ALA A 125 -4.16 13.75 -1.36
CA ALA A 125 -2.82 13.41 -1.85
C ALA A 125 -2.39 11.99 -1.42
N ALA A 126 -2.72 11.57 -0.19
CA ALA A 126 -2.45 10.22 0.28
C ALA A 126 -3.26 9.18 -0.50
N VAL A 127 -4.55 9.44 -0.73
CA VAL A 127 -5.45 8.55 -1.48
C VAL A 127 -5.01 8.43 -2.94
N ALA A 128 -4.69 9.55 -3.60
CA ALA A 128 -4.20 9.58 -4.97
C ALA A 128 -2.89 8.79 -5.14
N GLY A 129 -2.01 8.81 -4.14
CA GLY A 129 -0.81 7.99 -4.13
C GLY A 129 -1.10 6.48 -4.16
N VAL A 130 -2.09 6.04 -3.37
CA VAL A 130 -2.54 4.63 -3.37
C VAL A 130 -3.21 4.26 -4.68
N GLU A 131 -4.06 5.13 -5.23
CA GLU A 131 -4.71 4.93 -6.52
C GLU A 131 -3.68 4.84 -7.65
N SER A 132 -2.65 5.69 -7.65
CA SER A 132 -1.56 5.62 -8.63
C SER A 132 -0.83 4.27 -8.59
N VAL A 133 -0.53 3.74 -7.39
CA VAL A 133 0.11 2.42 -7.25
C VAL A 133 -0.78 1.31 -7.81
N ARG A 134 -2.08 1.33 -7.49
CA ARG A 134 -3.06 0.37 -8.04
C ARG A 134 -3.08 0.41 -9.57
N ASP A 135 -3.14 1.62 -10.13
CA ASP A 135 -3.26 1.83 -11.57
C ASP A 135 -1.96 1.45 -12.31
N ASP A 136 -0.79 1.76 -11.75
CA ASP A 136 0.52 1.36 -12.28
C ASP A 136 0.71 -0.17 -12.31
N LEU A 137 0.08 -0.88 -11.38
CA LEU A 137 0.04 -2.35 -11.35
C LEU A 137 -1.02 -2.94 -12.27
N GLY A 138 -1.86 -2.11 -12.92
CA GLY A 138 -2.94 -2.55 -13.80
C GLY A 138 -4.05 -3.30 -13.07
N LEU A 139 -4.25 -3.01 -11.78
CA LEU A 139 -5.28 -3.66 -10.97
C LEU A 139 -6.66 -3.00 -11.20
N PRO A 140 -7.76 -3.73 -11.03
CA PRO A 140 -9.12 -3.19 -11.06
C PRO A 140 -9.27 -2.00 -10.11
N SER A 141 -10.06 -1.01 -10.53
CA SER A 141 -10.37 0.19 -9.74
C SER A 141 -11.69 0.10 -8.96
N ARG A 142 -12.51 -0.91 -9.26
CA ARG A 142 -13.85 -1.09 -8.71
C ARG A 142 -14.17 -2.56 -8.47
N LEU A 143 -15.00 -2.83 -7.46
CA LEU A 143 -15.41 -4.19 -7.12
C LEU A 143 -16.26 -4.81 -8.23
N ARG A 144 -17.09 -4.04 -8.95
CA ARG A 144 -17.88 -4.56 -10.08
C ARG A 144 -17.06 -5.01 -11.28
N ASP A 145 -15.78 -4.63 -11.34
CA ASP A 145 -14.85 -5.04 -12.40
C ASP A 145 -14.19 -6.41 -12.07
N ILE A 146 -14.55 -7.03 -10.94
CA ILE A 146 -14.15 -8.37 -10.52
C ILE A 146 -15.34 -9.33 -10.74
N ASP A 147 -15.21 -10.24 -11.71
CA ASP A 147 -16.31 -11.06 -12.25
C ASP A 147 -17.03 -11.91 -11.19
N GLU A 148 -16.31 -12.36 -10.16
CA GLU A 148 -16.87 -13.22 -9.11
C GLU A 148 -17.86 -12.46 -8.22
N LEU A 149 -17.68 -11.15 -8.03
CA LEU A 149 -18.37 -10.37 -7.01
C LEU A 149 -19.81 -10.02 -7.39
N ARG A 150 -20.68 -9.90 -6.39
CA ARG A 150 -22.08 -9.49 -6.56
C ARG A 150 -22.46 -8.35 -5.63
N GLU A 151 -23.06 -7.30 -6.19
CA GLU A 151 -23.53 -6.13 -5.42
C GLU A 151 -24.51 -6.52 -4.30
N ALA A 152 -25.32 -7.55 -4.56
CA ALA A 152 -26.30 -8.06 -3.60
C ALA A 152 -25.67 -8.67 -2.34
N SER A 153 -24.38 -9.01 -2.36
CA SER A 153 -23.65 -9.55 -1.21
C SER A 153 -22.99 -8.48 -0.34
N LEU A 154 -22.94 -7.22 -0.77
CA LEU A 154 -22.28 -6.15 0.01
C LEU A 154 -22.82 -6.04 1.45
N PRO A 155 -24.13 -6.18 1.73
CA PRO A 155 -24.65 -6.14 3.10
C PRO A 155 -24.11 -7.27 4.00
N SER A 156 -24.00 -8.50 3.50
CA SER A 156 -23.46 -9.61 4.30
C SER A 156 -21.96 -9.46 4.51
N ILE A 157 -21.24 -9.06 3.48
CA ILE A 157 -19.80 -8.76 3.55
C ILE A 157 -19.53 -7.66 4.58
N ALA A 158 -20.36 -6.61 4.64
CA ALA A 158 -20.20 -5.54 5.62
C ALA A 158 -20.31 -6.04 7.07
N VAL A 159 -21.23 -6.98 7.33
CA VAL A 159 -21.34 -7.62 8.65
C VAL A 159 -20.08 -8.42 8.98
N GLU A 160 -19.58 -9.22 8.03
CA GLU A 160 -18.34 -9.99 8.24
C GLU A 160 -17.13 -9.09 8.52
N ILE A 161 -17.02 -7.97 7.80
CA ILE A 161 -15.95 -6.99 7.99
C ILE A 161 -15.99 -6.37 9.39
N VAL A 162 -17.19 -6.04 9.90
CA VAL A 162 -17.36 -5.48 11.25
C VAL A 162 -17.03 -6.51 12.33
N GLU A 163 -17.32 -7.79 12.09
CA GLU A 163 -17.04 -8.90 13.01
C GLU A 163 -15.59 -9.41 12.93
N ASP A 164 -14.81 -8.96 11.96
CA ASP A 164 -13.40 -9.33 11.81
C ASP A 164 -12.55 -8.84 12.99
N GLY A 165 -11.75 -9.72 13.58
CA GLY A 165 -10.91 -9.40 14.75
C GLY A 165 -9.86 -8.32 14.51
N LEU A 166 -9.53 -7.98 13.25
CA LEU A 166 -8.66 -6.86 12.92
C LEU A 166 -9.35 -5.51 13.13
N MET A 167 -10.69 -5.45 13.25
CA MET A 167 -11.40 -4.22 13.60
C MET A 167 -11.08 -3.72 15.00
N ASP A 168 -10.66 -4.59 15.93
CA ASP A 168 -10.17 -4.18 17.26
C ASP A 168 -8.88 -3.36 17.18
N ALA A 169 -8.14 -3.57 16.10
CA ALA A 169 -6.86 -2.98 15.79
C ALA A 169 -7.01 -1.76 14.85
N ARG A 170 -8.21 -1.23 14.62
CA ARG A 170 -8.41 -0.03 13.78
C ARG A 170 -7.87 1.24 14.45
N PRO A 171 -7.68 2.35 13.71
CA PRO A 171 -7.30 3.62 14.31
C PRO A 171 -8.32 4.07 15.37
N GLU A 172 -7.82 4.52 16.53
CA GLU A 172 -8.66 5.03 17.61
C GLU A 172 -9.51 6.22 17.11
N GLY A 173 -10.79 6.22 17.46
CA GLY A 173 -11.75 7.26 17.03
C GLY A 173 -12.50 6.96 15.73
N VAL A 174 -12.10 5.93 14.97
CA VAL A 174 -12.88 5.44 13.83
C VAL A 174 -14.10 4.67 14.35
N ALA A 175 -15.28 5.20 14.12
CA ALA A 175 -16.54 4.50 14.35
C ALA A 175 -16.80 3.56 13.18
N VAL A 176 -17.17 2.32 13.47
CA VAL A 176 -17.53 1.31 12.46
C VAL A 176 -18.84 0.65 12.87
N ASP A 177 -19.76 0.57 11.92
CA ASP A 177 -20.95 -0.25 11.97
C ASP A 177 -21.24 -0.79 10.56
N ALA A 178 -22.20 -1.71 10.45
CA ALA A 178 -22.47 -2.38 9.18
C ALA A 178 -22.94 -1.41 8.09
N ASP A 179 -23.70 -0.37 8.44
CA ASP A 179 -24.20 0.61 7.47
C ASP A 179 -23.06 1.48 6.92
N ALA A 180 -22.15 1.93 7.79
CA ALA A 180 -20.97 2.69 7.39
C ALA A 180 -20.03 1.86 6.51
N VAL A 181 -19.77 0.60 6.88
CA VAL A 181 -18.95 -0.31 6.08
C VAL A 181 -19.60 -0.62 4.73
N GLU A 182 -20.91 -0.89 4.69
CA GLU A 182 -21.64 -1.09 3.43
C GLU A 182 -21.55 0.16 2.55
N GLY A 183 -21.64 1.37 3.12
CA GLY A 183 -21.43 2.63 2.41
C GLY A 183 -20.09 2.68 1.69
N VAL A 184 -19.00 2.35 2.39
CA VAL A 184 -17.65 2.28 1.80
C VAL A 184 -17.57 1.24 0.68
N LEU A 185 -18.20 0.07 0.86
CA LEU A 185 -18.24 -0.96 -0.18
C LEU A 185 -19.03 -0.51 -1.41
N ARG A 186 -20.11 0.25 -1.23
CA ARG A 186 -20.91 0.83 -2.32
C ARG A 186 -20.15 1.90 -3.08
N ASP A 187 -19.36 2.72 -2.40
CA ASP A 187 -18.48 3.70 -3.05
C ASP A 187 -17.38 3.00 -3.88
N ALA A 188 -16.94 1.82 -3.45
CA ALA A 188 -15.97 0.99 -4.15
C ALA A 188 -16.57 0.11 -5.27
N TRP A 189 -17.91 0.05 -5.40
CA TRP A 189 -18.61 -0.82 -6.35
C TRP A 189 -18.51 -0.36 -7.81
#